data_AF-A0A966YDA4-F1
#
_entry.id   AF-A0A966YDA4-F1
#
_cell.length_a   1.000
_cell.length_b   1.000
_cell.length_c   1.000
_cell.angle_alpha   90.00
_cell.angle_beta   90.00
_cell.angle_gamma   90.00
#
_symmetry.space_group_name_H-M   'P 1'
#
loop_
_entity.id
_entity.type
_entity.pdbx_description
1 polymer ?
#
loop_
_entity_poly.entity_id
_entity_poly.type
_entity_poly.pdbx_seq_one_letter_code
_entity_poly.pdbx_strand_id
1 'polypeptide(L)' 'MTGEFSWAAIENVPRHTPILIVGPTASGKSALALECADRFGGTIINADALQVFENWRVLSARPDVSDEARAK' A
#
# COMPACT_ATOMS: atom_id res chain seq x y z
N MET A 1 5.50 8.67 -12.57
CA MET A 1 6.68 7.88 -12.18
C MET A 1 6.53 6.53 -12.89
N THR A 2 7.14 6.37 -14.07
CA THR A 2 6.93 5.22 -14.98
C THR A 2 8.11 4.24 -14.92
N GLY A 3 8.60 3.94 -13.73
CA GLY A 3 9.47 2.79 -13.53
C GLY A 3 8.57 1.58 -13.33
N GLU A 4 8.56 0.64 -14.26
CA GLU A 4 7.80 -0.61 -14.10
C GLU A 4 8.34 -1.35 -12.87
N PHE A 5 7.52 -1.45 -11.83
CA PHE A 5 7.81 -2.32 -10.70
C PHE A 5 7.79 -3.77 -11.21
N SER A 6 8.89 -4.50 -11.01
CA SER A 6 8.96 -5.91 -11.42
C SER A 6 8.23 -6.79 -10.39
N TRP A 7 7.14 -7.40 -10.84
CA TRP A 7 6.31 -8.29 -10.02
C TRP A 7 6.91 -9.70 -9.82
N ALA A 8 7.95 -10.04 -10.57
CA ALA A 8 8.56 -11.38 -10.58
C ALA A 8 9.04 -11.81 -9.17
N ALA A 9 9.43 -10.86 -8.33
CA ALA A 9 9.86 -11.12 -6.96
C ALA A 9 8.74 -11.57 -6.02
N ILE A 10 7.47 -11.32 -6.38
CA ILE A 10 6.29 -11.62 -5.55
C ILE A 10 5.56 -12.86 -6.08
N GLU A 11 5.53 -13.07 -7.40
CA GLU A 11 4.75 -14.13 -8.06
C GLU A 11 5.05 -15.56 -7.55
N ASN A 12 6.28 -15.82 -7.12
CA ASN A 12 6.71 -17.14 -6.65
C ASN A 12 6.80 -17.25 -5.13
N VAL A 13 6.37 -16.23 -4.39
CA VAL A 13 6.40 -16.21 -2.92
C VAL A 13 5.20 -17.00 -2.37
N PRO A 14 5.37 -17.80 -1.30
CA PRO A 14 4.25 -18.48 -0.66
C PRO A 14 3.13 -17.51 -0.26
N ARG A 15 1.86 -17.89 -0.45
CA ARG A 15 0.70 -17.01 -0.22
C ARG A 15 0.54 -16.48 1.22
N HIS A 16 1.18 -17.11 2.20
CA HIS A 16 1.13 -16.71 3.61
C HIS A 16 2.29 -15.78 4.00
N THR A 17 3.20 -15.47 3.07
CA THR A 17 4.30 -14.55 3.34
C THR A 17 3.82 -13.10 3.26
N PRO A 18 3.96 -12.31 4.34
CA PRO A 18 3.62 -10.89 4.30
C PRO A 18 4.52 -10.12 3.34
N ILE A 19 3.95 -9.13 2.65
CA ILE A 19 4.69 -8.21 1.79
C ILE A 19 4.83 -6.88 2.53
N LEU A 20 6.08 -6.44 2.73
CA LEU A 20 6.38 -5.17 3.38
C LEU A 20 6.73 -4.11 2.33
N ILE A 21 5.89 -3.08 2.21
CA ILE A 21 6.11 -1.94 1.31
C ILE A 21 6.58 -0.75 2.14
N VAL A 22 7.86 -0.39 2.00
CA VAL A 22 8.52 0.67 2.80
C VAL A 22 9.17 1.71 1.89
N GLY A 23 9.34 2.92 2.43
CA GLY A 23 9.91 4.04 1.70
C GLY A 23 9.48 5.40 2.26
N PRO A 24 10.10 6.50 1.80
CA PRO A 24 9.79 7.85 2.28
C PRO A 24 8.32 8.27 2.09
N THR A 25 7.86 9.25 2.85
CA THR A 25 6.55 9.89 2.60
C THR A 25 6.49 10.41 1.16
N ALA A 26 5.31 10.32 0.54
CA ALA A 26 5.06 10.69 -0.86
C ALA A 26 5.81 9.85 -1.94
N SER A 27 6.43 8.72 -1.59
CA SER A 27 7.09 7.84 -2.57
C SER A 27 6.15 6.89 -3.34
N GLY A 28 4.83 7.03 -3.19
CA GLY A 28 3.85 6.19 -3.91
C GLY A 28 3.52 4.83 -3.27
N LYS A 29 3.88 4.60 -2.00
CA LYS A 29 3.66 3.30 -1.31
C LYS A 29 2.21 2.85 -1.31
N SER A 30 1.26 3.74 -1.02
CA SER A 30 -0.16 3.40 -0.96
C SER A 30 -0.69 2.96 -2.33
N ALA A 31 -0.25 3.61 -3.41
CA ALA A 31 -0.59 3.21 -4.77
C ALA A 31 -0.04 1.81 -5.09
N LEU A 32 1.23 1.54 -4.76
CA LEU A 32 1.83 0.22 -4.96
C LEU A 32 1.14 -0.88 -4.12
N ALA A 33 0.72 -0.55 -2.89
CA ALA A 33 -0.02 -1.48 -2.04
C ALA A 33 -1.39 -1.85 -2.62
N LEU A 34 -2.11 -0.88 -3.18
CA LEU A 34 -3.38 -1.11 -3.88
C LEU A 34 -3.18 -2.00 -5.12
N GLU A 35 -2.19 -1.69 -5.96
CA GLU A 35 -1.87 -2.53 -7.13
C GLU A 35 -1.49 -3.97 -6.74
N CYS A 36 -0.74 -4.12 -5.64
CA CYS A 36 -0.37 -5.43 -5.10
C CYS A 36 -1.60 -6.21 -4.61
N ALA A 37 -2.51 -5.55 -3.88
CA ALA A 37 -3.74 -6.16 -3.39
C ALA A 37 -4.68 -6.55 -4.56
N ASP A 38 -4.83 -5.67 -5.55
CA ASP A 38 -5.60 -5.92 -6.77
C ASP A 38 -5.05 -7.12 -7.56
N ARG A 39 -3.72 -7.28 -7.63
CA ARG A 39 -3.06 -8.34 -8.41
C ARG A 39 -3.07 -9.70 -7.72
N PHE A 40 -2.77 -9.74 -6.42
CA PHE A 40 -2.50 -11.01 -5.72
C PHE A 40 -3.62 -11.45 -4.77
N GLY A 41 -4.59 -10.57 -4.47
CA GLY A 41 -5.74 -10.85 -3.62
C GLY A 41 -5.38 -10.97 -2.14
N GLY A 42 -5.09 -9.85 -1.49
CA GLY A 42 -4.72 -9.78 -0.08
C GLY A 42 -5.29 -8.55 0.63
N THR A 43 -5.09 -8.49 1.95
CA THR A 43 -5.54 -7.36 2.78
C THR A 43 -4.39 -6.39 3.04
N ILE A 44 -4.67 -5.10 2.91
CA ILE A 44 -3.70 -4.03 3.22
C ILE A 44 -3.77 -3.70 4.71
N ILE A 45 -2.65 -3.80 5.41
CA ILE A 45 -2.53 -3.38 6.81
C ILE A 45 -1.73 -2.07 6.86
N ASN A 46 -2.36 -1.00 7.34
CA ASN A 46 -1.67 0.26 7.56
C ASN A 46 -0.59 0.10 8.65
N ALA A 47 0.64 0.49 8.32
CA ALA A 47 1.80 0.48 9.23
C ALA A 47 2.33 1.90 9.56
N ASP A 48 1.62 2.96 9.14
CA ASP A 48 1.98 4.35 9.43
C ASP A 48 1.36 4.80 10.76
N ALA A 49 2.22 5.21 11.70
CA ALA A 49 1.82 5.62 13.05
C ALA A 49 1.01 6.92 13.11
N LEU A 50 1.03 7.75 12.05
CA LEU A 50 0.30 9.01 12.00
C LEU A 50 -1.08 8.86 11.37
N GLN A 51 -1.28 7.88 10.48
CA GLN A 51 -2.56 7.71 9.75
C GLN A 51 -3.69 7.14 10.61
N VAL A 52 -3.38 6.69 11.84
CA VAL A 52 -4.38 6.22 12.82
C VAL A 52 -5.23 7.35 13.40
N PHE A 53 -4.75 8.59 13.36
CA PHE A 53 -5.48 9.74 13.87
C PHE A 53 -6.51 10.23 12.85
N GLU A 54 -7.77 10.27 13.26
CA GLU A 54 -8.91 10.62 12.39
C GLU A 54 -8.76 11.98 11.71
N ASN A 55 -8.33 13.00 12.46
CA ASN A 55 -8.33 14.39 12.01
C ASN A 55 -7.07 14.79 11.23
N TRP A 56 -6.14 13.87 10.95
CA TRP A 56 -4.80 14.19 10.43
C TRP A 56 -4.56 13.81 8.96
N ARG A 57 -5.64 13.51 8.21
CA ARG A 57 -5.57 12.96 6.84
C ARG A 57 -4.58 13.65 5.90
N VAL A 58 -4.62 14.99 5.85
CA VAL A 58 -3.75 15.79 4.96
C VAL A 58 -2.28 15.69 5.37
N LEU A 59 -2.00 15.86 6.66
CA LEU A 59 -0.63 15.89 7.19
C LEU A 59 0.03 14.51 7.18
N SER A 60 -0.75 13.44 7.35
CA SER A 60 -0.26 12.06 7.35
C SER A 60 -0.17 11.46 5.95
N ALA A 61 -0.45 12.24 4.89
CA ALA A 61 -0.57 11.75 3.52
C ALA A 61 -1.47 10.50 3.43
N ARG A 62 -2.56 10.50 4.20
CA ARG A 62 -3.50 9.36 4.26
C ARG A 62 -4.18 9.22 2.89
N PRO A 63 -4.37 7.98 2.39
CA PRO A 63 -5.15 7.77 1.17
C PRO A 63 -6.52 8.44 1.27
N ASP A 64 -7.02 8.89 0.12
CA ASP A 64 -8.36 9.44 0.07
C ASP A 64 -9.42 8.36 0.29
N VAL A 65 -10.68 8.77 0.43
CA VAL A 65 -11.79 7.86 0.74
C VAL A 65 -12.00 6.82 -0.38
N SER A 66 -11.70 7.16 -1.63
CA SER A 66 -11.83 6.23 -2.76
C SER A 66 -10.77 5.15 -2.70
N ASP A 67 -9.52 5.51 -2.42
CA ASP A 67 -8.43 4.56 -2.25
C ASP A 67 -8.62 3.68 -1.00
N GLU A 68 -9.11 4.24 0.11
CA GLU A 68 -9.45 3.45 1.30
C GLU A 68 -10.59 2.46 1.04
N ALA A 69 -11.59 2.82 0.23
CA ALA A 69 -12.66 1.91 -0.15
C ALA A 69 -12.16 0.75 -1.03
N ARG A 70 -11.06 0.95 -1.77
CA ARG A 70 -10.39 -0.09 -2.54
C ARG A 70 -9.50 -0.98 -1.68
N ALA A 71 -8.93 -0.44 -0.60
CA ALA A 71 -8.12 -1.17 0.36
C ALA A 71 -9.00 -2.12 1.22
N LYS A 72 -9.15 -3.36 0.73
CA LYS A 72 -9.79 -4.46 1.48
C LYS A 72 -8.80 -5.17 2.40
#